data_AF-A0A496VUE4-F1
#
_entry.id   AF-A0A496VUE4-F1
#
_cell.length_a   1.000
_cell.length_b   1.000
_cell.length_c   1.000
_cell.angle_alpha   90.00
_cell.angle_beta   90.00
_cell.angle_gamma   90.00
#
_symmetry.space_group_name_H-M   'P 1'
#
loop_
_entity.id
_entity.type
_entity.pdbx_description
1 polymer ?
#
loop_
_entity_poly.entity_id
_entity_poly.type
_entity_poly.pdbx_seq_one_letter_code
_entity_poly.pdbx_strand_id
1 'polypeptide(L)'
;MSDYRIGIVVEGTTDRIVIESALNKIFADHTYTLIQLQPELSDGFHHGGFGLRGSGWGGVYQWCRQMMNMNIALTDNRLLQEFDIIIIHLDADVAEKHFSDANIANPVNNDLPCVQPCPPANHTIQALEKVVLGWLNLKEELPKPFVMCIPSKCTEAWVAVALYGQIDPNLLVDIECHSNIENYLAQKPARERLIRNKKGKMKKITQKYSEKSGQITHQWDYITQKCHQAERFTQHIVVMTFPKTRL
;
A
#
# COMPACT_ATOMS: atom_id res chain seq x y z
N MET A 1 -0.71 22.37 17.34
CA MET A 1 -0.29 21.14 16.63
C MET A 1 -0.83 21.24 15.21
N SER A 2 0.00 21.03 14.19
CA SER A 2 -0.44 21.13 12.80
C SER A 2 -1.14 19.84 12.40
N ASP A 3 -2.37 19.96 11.89
CA ASP A 3 -3.10 18.83 11.33
C ASP A 3 -2.48 18.45 9.97
N TYR A 4 -2.10 17.18 9.79
CA TYR A 4 -1.54 16.69 8.53
C TYR A 4 -2.66 16.25 7.58
N ARG A 5 -2.61 16.68 6.32
CA ARG A 5 -3.51 16.17 5.27
C ARG A 5 -2.78 15.12 4.47
N ILE A 6 -3.20 13.85 4.62
CA ILE A 6 -2.58 12.70 3.96
C ILE A 6 -3.53 12.18 2.89
N GLY A 7 -3.10 12.21 1.64
CA GLY A 7 -3.80 11.58 0.52
C GLY A 7 -3.35 10.13 0.37
N ILE A 8 -4.24 9.22 -0.01
CA ILE A 8 -3.88 7.82 -0.27
C ILE A 8 -4.51 7.28 -1.56
N VAL A 9 -3.65 6.70 -2.39
CA VAL A 9 -3.96 5.90 -3.57
C VAL A 9 -3.65 4.45 -3.20
N VAL A 10 -4.68 3.61 -3.07
CA VAL A 10 -4.55 2.27 -2.52
C VAL A 10 -5.23 1.22 -3.39
N GLU A 11 -4.68 0.01 -3.37
CA GLU A 11 -5.18 -1.13 -4.13
C GLU A 11 -6.54 -1.63 -3.59
N GLY A 12 -6.61 -1.82 -2.27
CA GLY A 12 -7.75 -2.43 -1.60
C GLY A 12 -8.09 -1.82 -0.24
N THR A 13 -9.31 -2.08 0.21
CA THR A 13 -9.84 -1.56 1.48
C THR A 13 -9.09 -2.10 2.69
N THR A 14 -8.64 -3.34 2.65
CA THR A 14 -7.88 -3.94 3.76
C THR A 14 -6.49 -3.33 3.87
N ASP A 15 -5.85 -3.03 2.74
CA ASP A 15 -4.53 -2.42 2.69
C ASP A 15 -4.59 -1.00 3.27
N ARG A 16 -5.67 -0.26 2.97
CA ARG A 16 -5.95 1.04 3.62
C ARG A 16 -5.96 0.92 5.13
N ILE A 17 -6.66 -0.07 5.69
CA ILE A 17 -6.76 -0.26 7.16
C ILE A 17 -5.37 -0.53 7.76
N VAL A 18 -4.54 -1.31 7.08
CA VAL A 18 -3.18 -1.62 7.54
C VAL A 18 -2.30 -0.37 7.50
N ILE A 19 -2.35 0.40 6.41
CA ILE A 19 -1.60 1.66 6.26
C ILE A 19 -2.08 2.70 7.28
N GLU A 20 -3.38 2.83 7.50
CA GLU A 20 -3.94 3.72 8.52
C GLU A 20 -3.50 3.31 9.93
N SER A 21 -3.38 2.01 10.20
CA SER A 21 -2.82 1.51 11.46
C SER A 21 -1.35 1.88 11.63
N ALA A 22 -0.56 1.85 10.55
CA ALA A 22 0.81 2.35 10.55
C ALA A 22 0.87 3.86 10.84
N LEU A 23 0.03 4.65 10.16
CA LEU A 23 -0.03 6.10 10.35
C LEU A 23 -0.47 6.45 11.77
N ASN A 24 -1.42 5.73 12.37
CA ASN A 24 -1.82 5.91 13.77
C ASN A 24 -0.65 5.74 14.74
N LYS A 25 0.30 4.84 14.45
CA LYS A 25 1.53 4.72 15.23
C LYS A 25 2.48 5.88 14.94
N ILE A 26 2.75 6.16 13.67
CA ILE A 26 3.76 7.14 13.24
C ILE A 26 3.37 8.56 13.69
N PHE A 27 2.09 8.88 13.65
CA PHE A 27 1.52 10.17 14.07
C PHE A 27 0.95 10.13 15.49
N ALA A 28 1.41 9.25 16.37
CA ALA A 28 0.86 9.14 17.74
C ALA A 28 0.85 10.48 18.52
N ASP A 29 1.79 11.38 18.22
CA ASP A 29 1.91 12.72 18.83
C ASP A 29 1.36 13.85 17.95
N HIS A 30 0.63 13.55 16.87
CA HIS A 30 0.12 14.53 15.90
C HIS A 30 -1.32 14.18 15.48
N THR A 31 -2.04 15.16 14.94
CA THR A 31 -3.33 14.87 14.27
C THR A 31 -3.12 14.80 12.77
N TYR A 32 -3.88 13.93 12.11
CA TYR A 32 -3.92 13.86 10.66
C TYR A 32 -5.31 13.49 10.16
N THR A 33 -5.62 13.90 8.93
CA THR A 33 -6.79 13.47 8.17
C THR A 33 -6.33 12.63 6.98
N LEU A 34 -6.85 11.40 6.86
CA LEU A 34 -6.55 10.49 5.75
C LEU A 34 -7.64 10.51 4.68
N ILE A 35 -7.35 11.11 3.53
CA ILE A 35 -8.28 11.29 2.42
C ILE A 35 -7.99 10.24 1.35
N GLN A 36 -9.01 9.47 0.96
CA GLN A 36 -8.86 8.53 -0.16
C GLN A 36 -8.90 9.25 -1.50
N LEU A 37 -7.82 9.14 -2.27
CA LEU A 37 -7.72 9.66 -3.64
C LEU A 37 -8.08 8.61 -4.68
N GLN A 38 -7.78 7.33 -4.40
CA GLN A 38 -8.13 6.19 -5.25
C GLN A 38 -8.20 4.92 -4.39
N PRO A 39 -9.19 4.04 -4.58
CA PRO A 39 -10.38 4.26 -5.41
C PRO A 39 -11.26 5.39 -4.87
N GLU A 40 -11.78 6.22 -5.78
CA GLU A 40 -12.80 7.22 -5.42
C GLU A 40 -13.97 6.51 -4.74
N LEU A 41 -14.46 7.09 -3.65
CA LEU A 41 -15.70 6.65 -3.03
C LEU A 41 -16.82 6.89 -4.04
N SER A 42 -17.47 5.83 -4.54
CA SER A 42 -18.60 6.02 -5.44
C SER A 42 -19.77 6.63 -4.68
N ASP A 43 -20.50 7.53 -5.33
CA ASP A 43 -21.75 8.16 -4.89
C ASP A 43 -22.95 7.20 -4.82
N GLY A 44 -22.69 5.88 -4.81
CA GLY A 44 -23.72 4.84 -4.77
C GLY A 44 -24.32 4.46 -6.13
N PHE A 45 -23.99 5.15 -7.23
CA PHE A 45 -24.55 4.85 -8.56
C PHE A 45 -23.76 3.80 -9.36
N HIS A 46 -22.52 3.49 -8.94
CA HIS A 46 -21.70 2.44 -9.55
C HIS A 46 -21.78 1.14 -8.73
N HIS A 47 -22.32 0.08 -9.34
CA HIS A 47 -22.41 -1.26 -8.76
C HIS A 47 -21.01 -1.81 -8.43
N GLY A 48 -20.54 -1.60 -7.20
CA GLY A 48 -19.24 -2.09 -6.75
C GLY A 48 -18.58 -1.28 -5.63
N GLY A 49 -19.08 -0.09 -5.27
CA GLY A 49 -18.50 0.72 -4.19
C GLY A 49 -17.15 1.38 -4.53
N PHE A 50 -16.71 1.29 -5.79
CA PHE A 50 -15.49 1.88 -6.30
C PHE A 50 -15.85 2.78 -7.49
N GLY A 51 -15.22 3.96 -7.60
CA GLY A 51 -15.45 4.90 -8.72
C GLY A 51 -15.07 4.33 -10.10
N LEU A 52 -15.13 5.18 -11.12
CA LEU A 52 -14.96 4.81 -12.54
C LEU A 52 -13.68 4.01 -12.85
N ARG A 53 -12.64 4.16 -12.00
CA ARG A 53 -11.33 3.53 -12.15
C ARG A 53 -11.23 2.10 -11.61
N GLY A 54 -12.30 1.61 -10.98
CA GLY A 54 -12.32 0.30 -10.32
C GLY A 54 -11.40 0.21 -9.09
N SER A 55 -11.24 -1.00 -8.57
CA SER A 55 -10.30 -1.34 -7.49
C SER A 55 -9.12 -2.16 -8.03
N GLY A 56 -8.13 -2.46 -7.19
CA GLY A 56 -6.95 -3.23 -7.60
C GLY A 56 -5.82 -2.34 -8.11
N TRP A 57 -4.68 -2.96 -8.40
CA TRP A 57 -3.49 -2.29 -8.95
C TRP A 57 -3.76 -1.58 -10.29
N GLY A 58 -4.71 -2.06 -11.10
CA GLY A 58 -5.16 -1.39 -12.32
C GLY A 58 -5.73 0.01 -12.06
N GLY A 59 -6.45 0.19 -10.94
CA GLY A 59 -6.94 1.50 -10.52
C GLY A 59 -5.82 2.45 -10.10
N VAL A 60 -4.76 1.92 -9.45
CA VAL A 60 -3.54 2.67 -9.12
C VAL A 60 -2.83 3.14 -10.39
N TYR A 61 -2.66 2.26 -11.38
CA TYR A 61 -2.12 2.62 -12.70
C TYR A 61 -2.93 3.74 -13.36
N GLN A 62 -4.27 3.57 -13.44
CA GLN A 62 -5.14 4.56 -14.06
C GLN A 62 -5.10 5.91 -13.34
N TRP A 63 -4.99 5.91 -12.01
CA TRP A 63 -4.80 7.13 -11.25
C TRP A 63 -3.50 7.85 -11.61
N CYS A 64 -2.38 7.12 -11.68
CA CYS A 64 -1.10 7.68 -12.11
C CYS A 64 -1.19 8.29 -13.53
N ARG A 65 -1.82 7.57 -14.48
CA ARG A 65 -1.99 8.06 -15.86
C ARG A 65 -2.87 9.29 -15.95
N GLN A 66 -3.94 9.36 -15.17
CA GLN A 66 -4.81 10.52 -15.14
C GLN A 66 -4.06 11.76 -14.67
N MET A 67 -3.22 11.65 -13.63
CA MET A 67 -2.42 12.79 -13.16
C MET A 67 -1.51 13.34 -14.27
N MET A 68 -0.96 12.47 -15.11
CA MET A 68 -0.12 12.89 -16.24
C MET A 68 -0.91 13.49 -17.41
N ASN A 69 -2.16 13.07 -17.62
CA ASN A 69 -3.01 13.61 -18.67
C ASN A 69 -3.55 15.01 -18.34
N MET A 70 -3.38 15.51 -17.11
CA MET A 70 -3.77 16.88 -16.73
C MET A 70 -2.86 17.95 -17.34
N ASN A 71 -1.76 17.58 -18.01
CA ASN A 71 -0.76 18.50 -18.59
C ASN A 71 -0.22 19.54 -17.60
N ILE A 72 -0.20 19.20 -16.30
CA ILE A 72 0.37 19.98 -15.21
C ILE A 72 1.40 19.08 -14.55
N ALA A 73 2.61 19.58 -14.30
CA ALA A 73 3.61 18.83 -13.55
C ALA A 73 3.06 18.46 -12.17
N LEU A 74 3.40 17.27 -11.63
CA LEU A 74 2.91 16.85 -10.32
C LEU A 74 3.23 17.87 -9.22
N THR A 75 4.39 18.52 -9.32
CA THR A 75 4.85 19.58 -8.41
C THR A 75 4.02 20.86 -8.51
N ASP A 76 3.38 21.11 -9.64
CA ASP A 76 2.62 22.34 -9.93
C ASP A 76 1.10 22.14 -9.77
N ASN A 77 0.68 20.89 -9.52
CA ASN A 77 -0.72 20.56 -9.34
C ASN A 77 -1.22 21.05 -7.97
N ARG A 78 -1.96 22.15 -7.98
CA ARG A 78 -2.47 22.80 -6.76
C ARG A 78 -3.33 21.88 -5.89
N LEU A 79 -4.04 20.91 -6.47
CA LEU A 79 -4.84 19.94 -5.69
C LEU A 79 -3.94 18.98 -4.91
N LEU A 80 -2.81 18.56 -5.51
CA LEU A 80 -1.84 17.69 -4.85
C LEU A 80 -1.04 18.45 -3.79
N GLN A 81 -0.83 19.76 -3.98
CA GLN A 81 -0.17 20.64 -3.00
C GLN A 81 -1.00 20.88 -1.72
N GLU A 82 -2.30 20.54 -1.70
CA GLU A 82 -3.10 20.60 -0.47
C GLU A 82 -2.76 19.49 0.54
N PHE A 83 -1.99 18.50 0.10
CA PHE A 83 -1.57 17.36 0.92
C PHE A 83 -0.13 17.55 1.39
N ASP A 84 0.09 17.22 2.65
CA ASP A 84 1.45 17.16 3.21
C ASP A 84 2.16 15.88 2.77
N ILE A 85 1.39 14.80 2.57
CA ILE A 85 1.87 13.48 2.14
C ILE A 85 0.84 12.88 1.19
N ILE A 86 1.30 12.28 0.09
CA ILE A 86 0.48 11.45 -0.79
C ILE A 86 1.10 10.06 -0.88
N ILE A 87 0.39 9.07 -0.35
CA ILE A 87 0.84 7.67 -0.34
C ILE A 87 0.33 6.98 -1.61
N ILE A 88 1.24 6.36 -2.35
CA ILE A 88 0.92 5.44 -3.45
C ILE A 88 1.23 4.02 -2.97
N HIS A 89 0.18 3.24 -2.74
CA HIS A 89 0.29 1.85 -2.32
C HIS A 89 0.15 0.90 -3.50
N LEU A 90 1.03 -0.11 -3.52
CA LEU A 90 1.02 -1.20 -4.48
C LEU A 90 1.64 -2.44 -3.85
N ASP A 91 0.94 -3.57 -3.84
CA ASP A 91 1.55 -4.83 -3.40
C ASP A 91 2.57 -5.32 -4.45
N ALA A 92 3.72 -5.87 -4.01
CA ALA A 92 4.73 -6.31 -4.97
C ALA A 92 4.42 -7.63 -5.68
N ASP A 93 3.28 -8.29 -5.39
CA ASP A 93 2.75 -9.35 -6.27
C ASP A 93 2.40 -8.81 -7.67
N VAL A 94 2.22 -7.50 -7.82
CA VAL A 94 2.04 -6.82 -9.11
C VAL A 94 3.22 -7.04 -10.04
N ALA A 95 4.43 -7.22 -9.49
CA ALA A 95 5.63 -7.52 -10.26
C ALA A 95 5.55 -8.85 -11.04
N GLU A 96 4.61 -9.73 -10.70
CA GLU A 96 4.36 -11.01 -11.36
C GLU A 96 3.22 -10.94 -12.41
N LYS A 97 2.53 -9.80 -12.52
CA LYS A 97 1.36 -9.62 -13.39
C LYS A 97 1.76 -9.14 -14.79
N HIS A 98 0.79 -9.18 -15.70
CA HIS A 98 0.84 -8.52 -17.00
C HIS A 98 -0.19 -7.38 -17.05
N PHE A 99 0.07 -6.35 -17.85
CA PHE A 99 -0.88 -5.25 -18.10
C PHE A 99 -2.27 -5.72 -18.56
N SER A 100 -2.32 -6.82 -19.32
CA SER A 100 -3.58 -7.45 -19.72
C SER A 100 -4.43 -7.94 -18.54
N ASP A 101 -3.83 -8.31 -17.40
CA ASP A 101 -4.56 -8.81 -16.23
C ASP A 101 -5.43 -7.72 -15.58
N ALA A 102 -5.10 -6.45 -15.82
CA ALA A 102 -5.89 -5.28 -15.42
C ALA A 102 -6.63 -4.62 -16.60
N ASN A 103 -6.77 -5.30 -17.74
CA ASN A 103 -7.37 -4.78 -18.97
C ASN A 103 -6.67 -3.52 -19.52
N ILE A 104 -5.36 -3.39 -19.32
CA ILE A 104 -4.54 -2.29 -19.84
C ILE A 104 -3.95 -2.74 -21.18
N ALA A 105 -4.58 -2.34 -22.28
CA ALA A 105 -4.15 -2.75 -23.63
C ALA A 105 -2.92 -1.96 -24.13
N ASN A 106 -2.81 -0.68 -23.76
CA ASN A 106 -1.76 0.22 -24.22
C ASN A 106 -1.04 0.82 -23.00
N PRO A 107 -0.17 0.03 -22.33
CA PRO A 107 0.62 0.56 -21.24
C PRO A 107 1.68 1.54 -21.77
N VAL A 108 2.09 2.48 -20.92
CA VAL A 108 3.13 3.48 -21.28
C VAL A 108 4.45 2.81 -21.61
N ASN A 109 4.80 1.81 -20.79
CA ASN A 109 5.96 0.96 -20.91
C ASN A 109 5.49 -0.49 -20.80
N ASN A 110 6.17 -1.43 -21.45
CA ASN A 110 5.93 -2.86 -21.27
C ASN A 110 6.94 -3.44 -20.27
N ASP A 111 6.91 -2.93 -19.03
CA ASP A 111 7.88 -3.16 -17.96
C ASP A 111 7.38 -4.09 -16.85
N LEU A 112 6.25 -4.79 -17.07
CA LEU A 112 5.77 -5.91 -16.26
C LEU A 112 5.71 -7.19 -17.11
N PRO A 113 6.00 -8.39 -16.54
CA PRO A 113 6.42 -8.62 -15.15
C PRO A 113 7.88 -8.18 -14.90
N CYS A 114 8.18 -7.77 -13.67
CA CYS A 114 9.50 -7.30 -13.24
C CYS A 114 10.03 -7.99 -11.98
N VAL A 115 9.40 -9.09 -11.56
CA VAL A 115 9.75 -9.86 -10.36
C VAL A 115 11.23 -10.26 -10.35
N GLN A 116 11.87 -10.17 -9.18
CA GLN A 116 13.24 -10.59 -8.93
C GLN A 116 13.31 -11.68 -7.85
N PRO A 117 14.39 -12.47 -7.78
CA PRO A 117 14.59 -13.44 -6.70
C PRO A 117 14.48 -12.79 -5.30
N CYS A 118 13.83 -13.51 -4.38
CA CYS A 118 13.65 -13.12 -2.98
C CYS A 118 14.08 -14.31 -2.12
N PRO A 119 15.02 -14.15 -1.16
CA PRO A 119 15.61 -12.89 -0.66
C PRO A 119 16.78 -12.31 -1.51
N PRO A 120 17.06 -10.99 -1.41
CA PRO A 120 16.35 -10.00 -0.61
C PRO A 120 15.09 -9.47 -1.30
N ALA A 121 14.06 -9.16 -0.50
CA ALA A 121 12.82 -8.49 -0.92
C ALA A 121 13.07 -7.29 -1.85
N ASN A 122 14.03 -6.44 -1.46
CA ASN A 122 14.25 -5.12 -2.05
C ASN A 122 14.49 -5.13 -3.56
N HIS A 123 14.98 -6.22 -4.16
CA HIS A 123 15.20 -6.28 -5.61
C HIS A 123 13.89 -6.14 -6.41
N THR A 124 12.82 -6.82 -5.97
CA THR A 124 11.51 -6.70 -6.63
C THR A 124 10.91 -5.31 -6.39
N ILE A 125 11.05 -4.77 -5.18
CA ILE A 125 10.54 -3.44 -4.86
C ILE A 125 11.22 -2.38 -5.74
N GLN A 126 12.54 -2.37 -5.84
CA GLN A 126 13.26 -1.39 -6.68
C GLN A 126 12.88 -1.47 -8.16
N ALA A 127 12.60 -2.68 -8.67
CA ALA A 127 12.09 -2.85 -10.03
C ALA A 127 10.68 -2.26 -10.17
N LEU A 128 9.79 -2.53 -9.22
CA LEU A 128 8.41 -2.04 -9.23
C LEU A 128 8.31 -0.52 -8.98
N GLU A 129 9.21 0.08 -8.19
CA GLU A 129 9.30 1.53 -8.01
C GLU A 129 9.55 2.21 -9.37
N LYS A 130 10.44 1.66 -10.21
CA LYS A 130 10.69 2.17 -11.57
C LYS A 130 9.46 2.06 -12.47
N VAL A 131 8.70 0.98 -12.35
CA VAL A 131 7.44 0.79 -13.07
C VAL A 131 6.44 1.88 -12.67
N VAL A 132 6.24 2.14 -11.37
CA VAL A 132 5.33 3.19 -10.89
C VAL A 132 5.81 4.59 -11.28
N LEU A 133 7.12 4.86 -11.25
CA LEU A 133 7.70 6.10 -11.77
C LEU A 133 7.40 6.26 -13.27
N GLY A 134 7.51 5.19 -14.06
CA GLY A 134 7.10 5.16 -15.47
C GLY A 134 5.62 5.49 -15.67
N TRP A 135 4.73 4.99 -14.81
CA TRP A 135 3.30 5.34 -14.84
C TRP A 135 3.08 6.84 -14.61
N LEU A 136 3.93 7.48 -13.81
CA LEU A 136 3.93 8.92 -13.54
C LEU A 136 4.84 9.72 -14.50
N ASN A 137 5.40 9.09 -15.54
CA ASN A 137 6.36 9.73 -16.47
C ASN A 137 7.57 10.38 -15.75
N LEU A 138 8.01 9.79 -14.64
CA LEU A 138 9.19 10.18 -13.87
C LEU A 138 10.34 9.21 -14.13
N LYS A 139 11.58 9.69 -14.00
CA LYS A 139 12.80 8.88 -14.28
C LYS A 139 13.61 8.49 -13.05
N GLU A 140 13.55 9.27 -11.98
CA GLU A 140 14.47 9.13 -10.84
C GLU A 140 13.73 8.81 -9.56
N GLU A 141 13.04 9.80 -9.00
CA GLU A 141 12.37 9.69 -7.71
C GLU A 141 11.00 10.37 -7.71
N LEU A 142 10.21 10.08 -6.69
CA LEU A 142 8.96 10.76 -6.44
C LEU A 142 9.23 12.17 -5.89
N PRO A 143 8.65 13.22 -6.48
CA PRO A 143 8.72 14.55 -5.89
C PRO A 143 7.91 14.58 -4.58
N LYS A 144 8.25 15.49 -3.66
CA LYS A 144 7.33 15.82 -2.56
C LYS A 144 5.98 16.31 -3.13
N PRO A 145 4.84 15.94 -2.52
CA PRO A 145 4.66 15.25 -1.23
C PRO A 145 4.53 13.71 -1.32
N PHE A 146 5.01 13.05 -2.38
CA PHE A 146 4.70 11.65 -2.64
C PHE A 146 5.58 10.65 -1.88
N VAL A 147 4.99 9.54 -1.43
CA VAL A 147 5.66 8.39 -0.79
C VAL A 147 5.11 7.09 -1.37
N MET A 148 5.99 6.16 -1.75
CA MET A 148 5.61 4.79 -2.10
C MET A 148 5.46 3.92 -0.86
N CYS A 149 4.41 3.10 -0.83
CA CYS A 149 4.19 2.04 0.14
C CYS A 149 4.09 0.72 -0.63
N ILE A 150 5.20 -0.03 -0.70
CA ILE A 150 5.27 -1.30 -1.44
C ILE A 150 5.67 -2.43 -0.50
N PRO A 151 4.70 -3.16 0.09
CA PRO A 151 4.96 -4.42 0.77
C PRO A 151 5.57 -5.45 -0.20
N SER A 152 6.55 -6.24 0.24
CA SER A 152 7.34 -7.10 -0.66
C SER A 152 6.59 -8.23 -1.37
N LYS A 153 5.49 -8.72 -0.81
CA LYS A 153 4.57 -9.62 -1.50
C LYS A 153 3.16 -9.08 -1.37
N CYS A 154 2.72 -8.88 -0.14
CA CYS A 154 1.49 -8.17 0.16
C CYS A 154 1.50 -7.61 1.59
N THR A 155 0.58 -6.69 1.88
CA THR A 155 0.37 -6.14 3.24
C THR A 155 0.10 -7.21 4.29
N GLU A 156 -0.39 -8.39 3.91
CA GLU A 156 -0.67 -9.50 4.84
C GLU A 156 0.57 -9.99 5.60
N ALA A 157 1.78 -9.81 5.08
CA ALA A 157 3.00 -10.09 5.83
C ALA A 157 3.06 -9.26 7.12
N TRP A 158 2.75 -7.96 7.03
CA TRP A 158 2.75 -7.07 8.19
C TRP A 158 1.66 -7.45 9.19
N VAL A 159 0.47 -7.82 8.68
CA VAL A 159 -0.64 -8.30 9.51
C VAL A 159 -0.28 -9.60 10.23
N ALA A 160 0.33 -10.55 9.52
CA ALA A 160 0.72 -11.82 10.11
C ALA A 160 1.76 -11.64 11.23
N VAL A 161 2.76 -10.77 11.02
CA VAL A 161 3.74 -10.41 12.05
C VAL A 161 3.05 -9.79 13.26
N ALA A 162 2.16 -8.81 13.05
CA ALA A 162 1.44 -8.13 14.13
C ALA A 162 0.63 -9.07 15.02
N LEU A 163 -0.03 -10.06 14.40
CA LEU A 163 -0.98 -10.93 15.09
C LEU A 163 -0.35 -12.19 15.65
N TYR A 164 0.69 -12.71 14.99
CA TYR A 164 1.19 -14.05 15.26
C TYR A 164 2.71 -14.13 15.40
N GLY A 165 3.48 -13.11 15.00
CA GLY A 165 4.94 -13.19 14.96
C GLY A 165 5.61 -13.48 16.31
N GLN A 166 5.02 -13.02 17.41
CA GLN A 166 5.54 -13.29 18.76
C GLN A 166 5.28 -14.73 19.23
N ILE A 167 4.28 -15.40 18.67
CA ILE A 167 3.80 -16.73 19.14
C ILE A 167 4.24 -17.84 18.16
N ASP A 168 4.48 -17.51 16.90
CA ASP A 168 4.93 -18.43 15.86
C ASP A 168 6.24 -17.93 15.24
N PRO A 169 7.40 -18.29 15.80
CA PRO A 169 8.70 -17.87 15.26
C PRO A 169 8.97 -18.38 13.84
N ASN A 170 8.37 -19.51 13.43
CA ASN A 170 8.56 -20.07 12.10
C ASN A 170 7.92 -19.20 11.01
N LEU A 171 6.88 -18.44 11.36
CA LEU A 171 6.28 -17.44 10.47
C LEU A 171 7.30 -16.40 10.00
N LEU A 172 8.27 -16.05 10.86
CA LEU A 172 9.18 -14.93 10.63
C LEU A 172 10.29 -15.25 9.63
N VAL A 173 10.54 -16.53 9.35
CA VAL A 173 11.56 -16.97 8.40
C VAL A 173 11.20 -16.47 7.00
N ASP A 174 11.99 -15.53 6.49
CA ASP A 174 11.80 -14.90 5.18
C ASP A 174 10.37 -14.36 4.96
N ILE A 175 9.74 -13.82 6.01
CA ILE A 175 8.32 -13.40 6.02
C ILE A 175 7.93 -12.49 4.85
N GLU A 176 8.80 -11.57 4.44
CA GLU A 176 8.55 -10.67 3.31
C GLU A 176 8.72 -11.34 1.94
N CYS A 177 9.40 -12.49 1.88
CA CYS A 177 9.53 -13.31 0.67
C CYS A 177 8.51 -14.46 0.61
N HIS A 178 7.68 -14.63 1.63
CA HIS A 178 6.78 -15.77 1.75
C HIS A 178 5.50 -15.59 0.91
N SER A 179 5.45 -16.25 -0.26
CA SER A 179 4.31 -16.15 -1.19
C SER A 179 3.00 -16.78 -0.67
N ASN A 180 3.06 -17.57 0.42
CA ASN A 180 1.91 -18.28 0.98
C ASN A 180 1.32 -17.61 2.22
N ILE A 181 1.62 -16.32 2.46
CA ILE A 181 1.15 -15.66 3.68
C ILE A 181 -0.37 -15.58 3.78
N GLU A 182 -1.07 -15.42 2.65
CA GLU A 182 -2.53 -15.45 2.64
C GLU A 182 -3.07 -16.84 3.01
N ASN A 183 -2.41 -17.92 2.55
CA ASN A 183 -2.75 -19.29 2.94
C ASN A 183 -2.61 -19.49 4.45
N TYR A 184 -1.51 -19.00 5.03
CA TYR A 184 -1.27 -19.03 6.47
C TYR A 184 -2.40 -18.33 7.26
N LEU A 185 -2.80 -17.13 6.83
CA LEU A 185 -3.90 -16.39 7.45
C LEU A 185 -5.27 -17.07 7.24
N ALA A 186 -5.47 -17.73 6.10
CA ALA A 186 -6.71 -18.46 5.80
C ALA A 186 -6.88 -19.73 6.65
N GLN A 187 -5.79 -20.34 7.11
CA GLN A 187 -5.80 -21.55 7.95
C GLN A 187 -6.09 -21.28 9.43
N LYS A 188 -6.12 -20.01 9.85
CA LYS A 188 -6.41 -19.64 11.25
C LYS A 188 -7.82 -20.08 11.69
N PRO A 189 -8.06 -20.29 13.00
CA PRO A 189 -9.39 -20.63 13.53
C PRO A 189 -10.45 -19.60 13.11
N ALA A 190 -11.69 -20.05 12.89
CA ALA A 190 -12.74 -19.21 12.29
C ALA A 190 -13.01 -17.88 13.01
N ARG A 191 -12.77 -17.81 14.33
CA ARG A 191 -12.96 -16.59 15.14
C ARG A 191 -11.91 -15.51 14.84
N GLU A 192 -10.71 -15.91 14.44
CA GLU A 192 -9.55 -15.05 14.22
C GLU A 192 -9.20 -14.89 12.75
N ARG A 193 -9.70 -15.79 11.90
CA ARG A 193 -9.41 -15.86 10.47
C ARG A 193 -9.71 -14.54 9.76
N LEU A 194 -8.68 -13.96 9.14
CA LEU A 194 -8.77 -12.73 8.36
C LEU A 194 -9.09 -12.98 6.88
N ILE A 195 -8.79 -14.16 6.35
CA ILE A 195 -8.96 -14.50 4.94
C ILE A 195 -9.76 -15.80 4.82
N ARG A 196 -10.72 -15.85 3.90
CA ARG A 196 -11.44 -17.08 3.56
C ARG A 196 -11.04 -17.57 2.20
N ASN A 197 -10.70 -18.85 2.09
CA ASN A 197 -10.66 -19.52 0.79
C ASN A 197 -12.09 -19.92 0.39
N LYS A 198 -12.63 -19.33 -0.67
CA LYS A 198 -13.91 -19.70 -1.26
C LYS A 198 -13.68 -20.19 -2.68
N LYS A 199 -13.74 -21.51 -2.88
CA LYS A 199 -13.55 -22.18 -4.19
C LYS A 199 -12.22 -21.79 -4.87
N GLY A 200 -11.12 -21.80 -4.12
CA GLY A 200 -9.79 -21.45 -4.62
C GLY A 200 -9.48 -19.95 -4.67
N LYS A 201 -10.46 -19.08 -4.36
CA LYS A 201 -10.23 -17.63 -4.27
C LYS A 201 -10.05 -17.20 -2.82
N MET A 202 -8.93 -16.55 -2.53
CA MET A 202 -8.70 -15.89 -1.25
C MET A 202 -9.53 -14.62 -1.17
N LYS A 203 -10.33 -14.50 -0.11
CA LYS A 203 -11.17 -13.33 0.16
C LYS A 203 -10.84 -12.77 1.53
N LYS A 204 -10.20 -11.62 1.56
CA LYS A 204 -9.95 -10.84 2.78
C LYS A 204 -11.30 -10.42 3.42
N ILE A 205 -11.40 -10.49 4.74
CA ILE A 205 -12.60 -10.12 5.51
C ILE A 205 -12.37 -8.73 6.12
N THR A 206 -12.80 -7.67 5.43
CA THR A 206 -12.55 -6.27 5.83
C THR A 206 -12.89 -5.97 7.30
N GLN A 207 -14.02 -6.49 7.80
CA GLN A 207 -14.41 -6.32 9.20
C GLN A 207 -13.34 -6.87 10.17
N LYS A 208 -12.72 -8.01 9.87
CA LYS A 208 -11.67 -8.60 10.71
C LYS A 208 -10.40 -7.75 10.73
N TYR A 209 -10.05 -7.10 9.62
CA TYR A 209 -8.93 -6.16 9.59
C TYR A 209 -9.24 -4.92 10.44
N SER A 210 -10.46 -4.39 10.34
CA SER A 210 -10.92 -3.27 11.17
C SER A 210 -10.87 -3.62 12.68
N GLU A 211 -11.37 -4.80 13.07
CA GLU A 211 -11.28 -5.32 14.45
C GLU A 211 -9.84 -5.49 14.96
N LYS A 212 -8.87 -5.68 14.05
CA LYS A 212 -7.45 -5.91 14.38
C LYS A 212 -6.57 -4.67 14.22
N SER A 213 -7.11 -3.57 13.70
CA SER A 213 -6.37 -2.33 13.44
C SER A 213 -5.62 -1.79 14.67
N GLY A 214 -6.26 -1.80 15.84
CA GLY A 214 -5.61 -1.39 17.10
C GLY A 214 -4.42 -2.28 17.48
N GLN A 215 -4.51 -3.60 17.25
CA GLN A 215 -3.41 -4.52 17.49
C GLN A 215 -2.27 -4.30 16.48
N ILE A 216 -2.58 -4.05 15.21
CA ILE A 216 -1.59 -3.72 14.17
C ILE A 216 -0.85 -2.42 14.53
N THR A 217 -1.60 -1.40 14.96
CA THR A 217 -1.05 -0.12 15.42
C THR A 217 -0.09 -0.31 16.60
N HIS A 218 -0.52 -1.07 17.63
CA HIS A 218 0.29 -1.31 18.82
C HIS A 218 1.58 -2.11 18.51
N GLN A 219 1.50 -3.05 17.56
CA GLN A 219 2.62 -3.91 17.19
C GLN A 219 3.49 -3.33 16.07
N TRP A 220 3.24 -2.11 15.61
CA TRP A 220 3.93 -1.55 14.44
C TRP A 220 5.46 -1.50 14.62
N ASP A 221 5.97 -1.21 15.81
CA ASP A 221 7.42 -1.27 16.08
C ASP A 221 8.00 -2.68 15.92
N TYR A 222 7.22 -3.70 16.27
CA TYR A 222 7.62 -5.09 16.05
C TYR A 222 7.54 -5.47 14.57
N ILE A 223 6.55 -4.94 13.84
CA ILE A 223 6.44 -5.13 12.38
C ILE A 223 7.67 -4.54 11.69
N THR A 224 8.07 -3.30 12.00
CA THR A 224 9.23 -2.67 11.36
C THR A 224 10.55 -3.40 11.68
N GLN A 225 10.66 -4.02 12.85
CA GLN A 225 11.81 -4.87 13.19
C GLN A 225 11.88 -6.19 12.40
N LYS A 226 10.77 -6.66 11.83
CA LYS A 226 10.68 -7.95 11.12
C LYS A 226 10.44 -7.81 9.62
N CYS A 227 9.94 -6.66 9.18
CA CYS A 227 9.62 -6.38 7.79
C CYS A 227 10.33 -5.09 7.35
N HIS A 228 11.37 -5.22 6.53
CA HIS A 228 12.17 -4.11 6.04
C HIS A 228 11.34 -3.12 5.22
N GLN A 229 10.33 -3.56 4.46
CA GLN A 229 9.48 -2.63 3.71
C GLN A 229 8.56 -1.81 4.62
N ALA A 230 8.14 -2.36 5.77
CA ALA A 230 7.39 -1.58 6.77
C ALA A 230 8.29 -0.53 7.45
N GLU A 231 9.55 -0.89 7.74
CA GLU A 231 10.55 0.05 8.24
C GLU A 231 10.82 1.17 7.23
N ARG A 232 11.09 0.82 5.98
CA ARG A 232 11.33 1.79 4.89
C ARG A 232 10.14 2.76 4.72
N PHE A 233 8.91 2.23 4.71
CA PHE A 233 7.71 3.06 4.67
C PHE A 233 7.65 4.03 5.85
N THR A 234 7.92 3.55 7.07
CA THR A 234 7.96 4.38 8.28
C THR A 234 9.00 5.51 8.14
N GLN A 235 10.21 5.19 7.71
CA GLN A 235 11.28 6.17 7.52
C GLN A 235 10.91 7.24 6.47
N HIS A 236 10.30 6.84 5.34
CA HIS A 236 9.85 7.79 4.33
C HIS A 236 8.79 8.76 4.87
N ILE A 237 7.80 8.26 5.63
CA ILE A 237 6.78 9.12 6.25
C ILE A 237 7.41 10.08 7.25
N VAL A 238 8.31 9.59 8.11
CA VAL A 238 9.00 10.41 9.10
C VAL A 238 9.81 11.54 8.43
N VAL A 239 10.54 11.26 7.34
CA VAL A 239 11.27 12.30 6.60
C VAL A 239 10.34 13.39 6.06
N MET A 240 9.10 13.06 5.70
CA MET A 240 8.12 14.04 5.22
C MET A 240 7.53 14.92 6.32
N THR A 241 7.50 14.47 7.57
CA THR A 241 6.96 15.26 8.70
C THR A 241 7.95 16.28 9.25
N PHE A 242 9.25 16.12 8.96
CA PHE A 242 10.33 16.92 9.55
C PHE A 242 10.58 18.36 9.05
N PRO A 243 9.80 19.00 8.15
CA PRO A 243 9.93 20.45 7.95
C PRO A 243 8.81 21.29 8.61
N LYS A 244 7.82 20.70 9.29
CA LYS A 244 6.70 21.48 9.90
C LYS A 244 7.05 22.18 11.22
N THR A 245 8.32 22.29 11.60
CA THR A 245 8.77 23.24 12.62
C THR A 245 8.67 24.65 12.03
N ARG A 246 7.46 25.23 12.03
CA ARG A 246 7.23 26.61 11.63
C ARG A 246 8.12 27.54 12.49
N LEU A 247 8.98 28.31 11.83
CA LEU A 247 9.50 29.58 12.35
C LEU A 247 8.34 30.53 12.67
#